data_AF-C6PXL4-F1
#
_entry.id   AF-C6PXL4-F1
#
_cell.length_a   1.000
_cell.length_b   1.000
_cell.length_c   1.000
_cell.angle_alpha   90.00
_cell.angle_beta   90.00
_cell.angle_gamma   90.00
#
_symmetry.space_group_name_H-M   'P 1'
#
loop_
_entity.id
_entity.type
_entity.pdbx_description
1 polymer ?
#
loop_
_entity_poly.entity_id
_entity_poly.type
_entity_poly.pdbx_seq_one_letter_code
_entity_poly.pdbx_strand_id
1 'polypeptide(L)'
;MFLKNGAKKFSIFKVHLFLISLLILLSTSTVFAQSNYTIFTSKDNVNTDKTWNIKFSKNIDKNTVTSENVKIVDETGNPIKLDLNSNENIVFLKPSTKYTPGKTYTMYINNIKALDGASLENPGTMKFTTKSGVQAIDPSSYSLLDTHTYKITDTLTFTSDNDTKLDVTYNIGSPSDSPYQKEVDLKVAGDNAEITSSNSVNKKLTASTYLKAGEKSQYQVTRTIQVSGIKYIKDLSKTSGDYSNFSDYTKYTSASDKIESNNSAIIDKSKELFAGIDNPYYKAKKAYEFVNSYMNYDQNNKNKGALNALQTSKGVCEDYSELFAALLRASGVPARIVTGYWIDGENFNSNIASGNNYRHAWAEYYLPEFGWIIAEPTNLYYYDGNRTIDYGYFSNLSGPTHFISGYDTAGEDKDNTIYSRYFQGSNVSSSIQTQIEKLN
;
A
#
# COMPACT_ATOMS: atom_id res chain seq x y z
N MET A 1 -92.41 32.61 8.43
CA MET A 1 -92.86 32.80 9.83
C MET A 1 -92.67 31.48 10.56
N PHE A 2 -91.96 31.53 11.69
CA PHE A 2 -91.50 30.49 12.61
C PHE A 2 -92.28 29.17 12.76
N LEU A 3 -91.53 28.06 12.85
CA LEU A 3 -91.75 26.88 13.73
C LEU A 3 -90.35 26.26 13.99
N LYS A 4 -89.65 26.43 15.12
CA LYS A 4 -89.81 25.98 16.53
C LYS A 4 -89.63 24.47 16.78
N ASN A 5 -88.80 24.21 17.81
CA ASN A 5 -88.68 23.03 18.68
C ASN A 5 -87.77 21.88 18.19
N GLY A 6 -86.91 21.28 19.01
CA GLY A 6 -86.68 21.46 20.45
C GLY A 6 -85.71 20.43 21.03
N ALA A 7 -85.19 20.80 22.19
CA ALA A 7 -84.77 19.97 23.33
C ALA A 7 -83.65 18.90 23.21
N LYS A 8 -82.63 19.15 24.05
CA LYS A 8 -81.53 18.29 24.51
C LYS A 8 -81.96 16.93 25.09
N LYS A 9 -81.07 15.93 24.96
CA LYS A 9 -80.66 15.06 26.09
C LYS A 9 -79.28 14.41 25.84
N PHE A 10 -78.45 14.48 26.88
CA PHE A 10 -77.14 13.85 27.03
C PHE A 10 -77.20 12.32 27.02
N SER A 11 -76.18 11.66 26.47
CA SER A 11 -75.71 10.35 26.95
C SER A 11 -74.46 9.83 26.19
N ILE A 12 -73.38 9.64 26.96
CA ILE A 12 -72.36 8.58 26.86
C ILE A 12 -71.22 8.74 25.82
N PHE A 13 -70.05 9.04 26.39
CA PHE A 13 -68.68 8.72 25.99
C PHE A 13 -68.52 7.60 24.94
N LYS A 14 -67.94 7.95 23.79
CA LYS A 14 -67.01 7.09 23.04
C LYS A 14 -65.82 7.93 22.59
N VAL A 15 -64.74 7.89 23.36
CA VAL A 15 -63.43 8.41 22.97
C VAL A 15 -62.95 7.60 21.77
N HIS A 16 -62.97 8.19 20.57
CA HIS A 16 -62.17 7.67 19.46
C HIS A 16 -60.76 8.24 19.63
N LEU A 17 -59.88 7.39 20.15
CA LEU A 17 -58.44 7.62 20.21
C LEU A 17 -57.93 7.67 18.76
N PHE A 18 -57.73 8.86 18.21
CA PHE A 18 -56.89 9.01 17.03
C PHE A 18 -55.46 8.82 17.48
N LEU A 19 -54.93 7.61 17.27
CA LEU A 19 -53.51 7.30 17.40
C LEU A 19 -52.78 8.07 16.29
N ILE A 20 -52.37 9.30 16.58
CA ILE A 20 -51.31 9.96 15.83
C ILE A 20 -50.04 9.20 16.21
N SER A 21 -49.62 8.23 15.40
CA SER A 21 -48.29 7.64 15.51
C SER A 21 -47.29 8.71 15.10
N LEU A 22 -46.91 9.54 16.05
CA LEU A 22 -45.69 10.33 15.99
C LEU A 22 -44.54 9.32 16.05
N LEU A 23 -44.17 8.79 14.90
CA LEU A 23 -42.92 8.05 14.73
C LEU A 23 -41.82 9.10 14.93
N ILE A 24 -41.42 9.29 16.18
CA ILE A 24 -40.13 9.90 16.49
C ILE A 24 -39.12 8.92 15.92
N LEU A 25 -38.69 9.17 14.68
CA LEU A 25 -37.44 8.67 14.17
C LEU A 25 -36.38 9.17 15.15
N LEU A 26 -36.06 8.32 16.12
CA LEU A 26 -34.76 8.30 16.76
C LEU A 26 -33.79 8.06 15.62
N SER A 27 -33.40 9.16 14.95
CA SER A 27 -32.11 9.21 14.29
C SER A 27 -31.13 8.90 15.40
N THR A 28 -30.65 7.66 15.41
CA THR A 28 -29.41 7.36 16.11
C THR A 28 -28.35 8.06 15.28
N SER A 29 -28.20 9.37 15.51
CA SER A 29 -26.92 10.01 15.31
C SER A 29 -25.98 9.27 16.25
N THR A 30 -25.27 8.29 15.70
CA THR A 30 -24.01 7.86 16.27
C THR A 30 -23.12 9.10 16.26
N VAL A 31 -23.18 9.85 17.35
CA VAL A 31 -22.13 10.79 17.69
C VAL A 31 -20.92 9.91 17.90
N PHE A 32 -20.08 9.77 16.88
CA PHE A 32 -18.72 9.34 17.11
C PHE A 32 -18.17 10.33 18.13
N ALA A 33 -17.88 9.86 19.34
CA ALA A 33 -17.14 10.66 20.29
C ALA A 33 -15.88 11.11 19.56
N GLN A 34 -15.81 12.40 19.23
CA GLN A 34 -14.59 13.02 18.75
C GLN A 34 -13.52 12.61 19.76
N SER A 35 -12.56 11.80 19.34
CA SER A 35 -11.55 11.28 20.26
C SER A 35 -10.86 12.52 20.86
N ASN A 36 -11.03 12.76 22.16
CA ASN A 36 -10.49 13.92 22.89
C ASN A 36 -8.96 13.92 22.97
N TYR A 37 -8.28 13.31 22.00
CA TYR A 37 -6.84 13.21 21.95
C TYR A 37 -6.26 14.32 21.09
N THR A 38 -5.17 14.93 21.55
CA THR A 38 -4.20 15.57 20.67
C THR A 38 -3.54 14.49 19.83
N ILE A 39 -3.76 14.54 18.51
CA ILE A 39 -3.17 13.62 17.55
C ILE A 39 -1.83 14.19 17.09
N PHE A 40 -0.73 13.52 17.44
CA PHE A 40 0.59 13.87 16.94
C PHE A 40 0.82 13.30 15.55
N THR A 41 1.65 13.96 14.75
CA THR A 41 2.07 13.50 13.42
C THR A 41 2.62 12.08 13.51
N SER A 42 2.13 11.20 12.63
CA SER A 42 2.61 9.84 12.53
C SER A 42 4.09 9.79 12.12
N LYS A 43 4.78 8.71 12.52
CA LYS A 43 6.18 8.48 12.12
C LYS A 43 6.34 7.15 11.42
N ASP A 44 7.03 7.15 10.29
CA ASP A 44 7.37 5.93 9.56
C ASP A 44 8.86 5.61 9.69
N ASN A 45 9.23 4.39 9.30
CA ASN A 45 10.61 3.90 9.29
C ASN A 45 11.31 4.01 10.67
N VAL A 46 10.57 3.72 11.74
CA VAL A 46 11.07 3.76 13.12
C VAL A 46 11.92 2.52 13.44
N ASN A 47 13.13 2.70 13.98
CA ASN A 47 13.95 1.55 14.40
C ASN A 47 13.18 0.65 15.39
N THR A 48 13.37 -0.67 15.28
CA THR A 48 12.66 -1.65 16.11
C THR A 48 13.07 -1.62 17.58
N ASP A 49 14.16 -0.92 17.94
CA ASP A 49 14.61 -0.68 19.31
C ASP A 49 14.34 0.76 19.79
N LYS A 50 13.50 1.52 19.06
CA LYS A 50 13.25 2.93 19.35
C LYS A 50 12.73 3.13 20.77
N THR A 51 13.50 3.91 21.54
CA THR A 51 13.04 4.54 22.78
C THR A 51 12.39 5.88 22.47
N TRP A 52 11.21 6.13 23.04
CA TRP A 52 10.48 7.38 22.90
C TRP A 52 10.69 8.28 24.11
N ASN A 53 10.92 9.57 23.86
CA ASN A 53 11.08 10.59 24.89
C ASN A 53 9.94 11.59 24.73
N ILE A 54 9.00 11.58 25.67
CA ILE A 54 7.83 12.46 25.65
C ILE A 54 8.10 13.61 26.61
N LYS A 55 8.17 14.83 26.10
CA LYS A 55 8.41 16.05 26.89
C LYS A 55 7.10 16.76 27.21
N PHE A 56 6.90 17.08 28.48
CA PHE A 56 5.75 17.82 29.01
C PHE A 56 6.13 19.28 29.29
N SER A 57 5.14 20.17 29.28
CA SER A 57 5.32 21.60 29.55
C SER A 57 5.62 21.91 31.01
N LYS A 58 5.31 20.99 31.92
CA LYS A 58 5.59 21.06 33.37
C LYS A 58 6.28 19.80 33.86
N ASN A 59 6.94 19.90 35.01
CA ASN A 59 7.48 18.73 35.72
C ASN A 59 6.36 17.80 36.15
N ILE A 60 6.56 16.50 35.96
CA ILE A 60 5.52 15.48 36.12
C ILE A 60 5.64 14.74 37.46
N ASP A 61 4.49 14.30 37.98
CA ASP A 61 4.44 13.34 39.07
C ASP A 61 4.76 11.94 38.53
N LYS A 62 5.93 11.43 38.89
CA LYS A 62 6.42 10.12 38.48
C LYS A 62 5.47 8.96 38.83
N ASN A 63 4.64 9.11 39.87
CA ASN A 63 3.69 8.06 40.28
C ASN A 63 2.56 7.89 39.26
N THR A 64 2.35 8.87 38.39
CA THR A 64 1.36 8.79 37.30
C THR A 64 1.90 8.14 36.03
N VAL A 65 3.21 7.82 35.98
CA VAL A 65 3.84 7.15 34.83
C VAL A 65 3.65 5.64 34.96
N THR A 66 2.48 5.16 34.56
CA THR A 66 2.09 3.74 34.64
C THR A 66 1.74 3.18 33.26
N SER A 67 1.67 1.86 33.13
CA SER A 67 1.23 1.19 31.89
C SER A 67 -0.25 1.42 31.54
N GLU A 68 -1.04 1.94 32.48
CA GLU A 68 -2.42 2.36 32.24
C GLU A 68 -2.45 3.74 31.55
N ASN A 69 -1.59 4.63 32.02
CA ASN A 69 -1.52 6.03 31.60
C ASN A 69 -0.65 6.20 30.35
N VAL A 70 0.38 5.38 30.17
CA VAL A 70 1.24 5.42 28.98
C VAL A 70 1.46 4.01 28.45
N LYS A 71 1.00 3.77 27.22
CA LYS A 71 1.10 2.46 26.57
C LYS A 71 1.34 2.59 25.08
N ILE A 72 1.97 1.56 24.53
CA ILE A 72 2.06 1.33 23.10
C ILE A 72 1.32 0.02 22.83
N VAL A 73 0.46 0.00 21.82
CA VAL A 73 -0.25 -1.21 21.38
C VAL A 73 0.09 -1.53 19.93
N ASP A 74 0.00 -2.80 19.56
CA ASP A 74 0.11 -3.24 18.17
C ASP A 74 -1.16 -2.94 17.35
N GLU A 75 -1.16 -3.36 16.08
CA GLU A 75 -2.26 -3.19 15.12
C GLU A 75 -3.58 -3.86 15.55
N THR A 76 -3.52 -4.83 16.46
CA THR A 76 -4.70 -5.53 17.02
C THR A 76 -5.14 -4.98 18.37
N GLY A 77 -4.41 -3.98 18.91
CA GLY A 77 -4.69 -3.38 20.21
C GLY A 77 -4.02 -4.07 21.39
N ASN A 78 -3.15 -5.07 21.16
CA ASN A 78 -2.44 -5.73 22.25
C ASN A 78 -1.30 -4.84 22.78
N PRO A 79 -1.14 -4.69 24.10
CA PRO A 79 -0.10 -3.84 24.67
C PRO A 79 1.30 -4.44 24.49
N ILE A 80 2.24 -3.57 24.14
CA ILE A 80 3.68 -3.87 24.12
C ILE A 80 4.25 -3.60 25.50
N LYS A 81 5.07 -4.54 25.99
CA LYS A 81 5.75 -4.40 27.28
C LYS A 81 6.80 -3.28 27.19
N LEU A 82 6.70 -2.31 28.11
CA LEU A 82 7.59 -1.15 28.17
C LEU A 82 8.33 -1.10 29.51
N ASP A 83 9.62 -0.76 29.43
CA ASP A 83 10.40 -0.29 30.57
C ASP A 83 10.16 1.22 30.68
N LEU A 84 9.26 1.61 31.58
CA LEU A 84 8.88 3.00 31.82
C LEU A 84 9.84 3.67 32.78
N ASN A 85 10.30 4.88 32.44
CA ASN A 85 11.06 5.74 33.34
C ASN A 85 10.68 7.21 33.11
N SER A 86 11.00 8.09 34.05
CA SER A 86 10.79 9.52 33.90
C SER A 86 11.88 10.33 34.58
N ASN A 87 12.12 11.53 34.05
CA ASN A 87 12.99 12.52 34.66
C ASN A 87 12.41 13.92 34.43
N GLU A 88 12.21 14.68 35.51
CA GLU A 88 11.64 16.03 35.50
C GLU A 88 10.32 16.13 34.72
N ASN A 89 10.36 16.57 33.47
CA ASN A 89 9.24 16.72 32.57
C ASN A 89 9.30 15.76 31.37
N ILE A 90 10.08 14.69 31.43
CA ILE A 90 10.26 13.73 30.35
C ILE A 90 9.85 12.32 30.80
N VAL A 91 9.04 11.63 29.99
CA VAL A 91 8.79 10.18 30.12
C VAL A 91 9.53 9.43 29.02
N PHE A 92 10.25 8.38 29.42
CA PHE A 92 10.97 7.46 28.56
C PHE A 92 10.17 6.17 28.39
N LEU A 93 9.88 5.81 27.14
CA LEU A 93 9.21 4.57 26.77
C LEU A 93 10.18 3.70 25.99
N LYS A 94 10.83 2.75 26.67
CA LYS A 94 11.70 1.77 26.04
C LYS A 94 10.97 0.45 25.90
N PRO A 95 10.90 -0.17 24.72
CA PRO A 95 10.28 -1.47 24.58
C PRO A 95 11.17 -2.55 25.21
N SER A 96 10.60 -3.43 26.06
CA SER A 96 11.37 -4.49 26.73
C SER A 96 11.85 -5.56 25.74
N THR A 97 11.16 -5.70 24.60
CA THR A 97 11.55 -6.49 23.43
C THR A 97 11.47 -5.62 22.19
N LYS A 98 12.34 -5.83 21.20
CA LYS A 98 12.26 -5.08 19.93
C LYS A 98 10.85 -5.18 19.34
N TYR A 99 10.35 -4.05 18.81
CA TYR A 99 9.14 -4.06 18.01
C TYR A 99 9.31 -4.98 16.78
N THR A 100 8.22 -5.55 16.31
CA THR A 100 8.20 -6.37 15.10
C THR A 100 8.42 -5.48 13.88
N PRO A 101 9.41 -5.77 13.01
CA PRO A 101 9.65 -5.00 11.78
C PRO A 101 8.40 -4.86 10.88
N GLY A 102 8.27 -3.71 10.22
CA GLY A 102 7.19 -3.40 9.28
C GLY A 102 5.81 -3.20 9.90
N LYS A 103 5.67 -3.40 11.23
CA LYS A 103 4.40 -3.28 11.93
C LYS A 103 4.10 -1.85 12.37
N THR A 104 2.82 -1.53 12.41
CA THR A 104 2.28 -0.27 12.92
C THR A 104 1.88 -0.42 14.38
N TYR A 105 2.20 0.59 15.17
CA TYR A 105 1.91 0.68 16.59
C TYR A 105 1.20 1.99 16.89
N THR A 106 0.37 2.00 17.93
CA THR A 106 -0.26 3.21 18.44
C THR A 106 0.17 3.48 19.87
N MET A 107 0.73 4.67 20.10
CA MET A 107 1.05 5.18 21.42
C MET A 107 -0.14 5.96 21.98
N TYR A 108 -0.41 5.76 23.26
CA TYR A 108 -1.38 6.50 24.05
C TYR A 108 -0.71 7.09 25.29
N ILE A 109 -1.00 8.36 25.54
CA ILE A 109 -0.57 9.11 26.70
C ILE A 109 -1.81 9.71 27.33
N ASN A 110 -2.10 9.36 28.57
CA ASN A 110 -3.30 9.79 29.28
C ASN A 110 -2.99 9.97 30.77
N ASN A 111 -3.75 10.81 31.46
CA ASN A 111 -3.75 10.93 32.92
C ASN A 111 -2.39 11.15 33.61
N ILE A 112 -1.36 11.61 32.88
CA ILE A 112 -0.13 12.12 33.47
C ILE A 112 -0.43 13.45 34.13
N LYS A 113 0.03 13.60 35.38
CA LYS A 113 -0.16 14.82 36.16
C LYS A 113 1.16 15.55 36.36
N ALA A 114 1.07 16.87 36.47
CA ALA A 114 2.15 17.70 36.96
C ALA A 114 2.31 17.56 38.49
N LEU A 115 3.46 17.99 39.02
CA LEU A 115 3.74 17.98 40.47
C LEU A 115 2.74 18.84 41.28
N ASP A 116 2.14 19.84 40.65
CA ASP A 116 1.09 20.69 41.23
C ASP A 116 -0.31 20.03 41.19
N GLY A 117 -0.39 18.78 40.69
CA GLY A 117 -1.63 18.01 40.58
C GLY A 117 -2.45 18.30 39.31
N ALA A 118 -2.02 19.25 38.46
CA ALA A 118 -2.70 19.53 37.20
C ALA A 118 -2.64 18.32 36.25
N SER A 119 -3.78 17.93 35.70
CA SER A 119 -3.87 16.89 34.67
C SER A 119 -3.51 17.42 33.28
N LEU A 120 -3.11 16.53 32.38
CA LEU A 120 -3.12 16.79 30.94
C LEU A 120 -4.49 17.33 30.51
N GLU A 121 -4.48 18.47 29.80
CA GLU A 121 -5.68 19.06 29.23
C GLU A 121 -6.30 18.17 28.16
N ASN A 122 -5.46 17.58 27.30
CA ASN A 122 -5.85 16.61 26.31
C ASN A 122 -4.92 15.40 26.36
N PRO A 123 -5.44 14.16 26.42
CA PRO A 123 -4.68 12.95 26.14
C PRO A 123 -3.94 13.04 24.80
N GLY A 124 -2.81 12.36 24.67
CA GLY A 124 -2.00 12.33 23.45
C GLY A 124 -2.04 10.98 22.75
N THR A 125 -2.10 10.98 21.41
CA THR A 125 -1.96 9.74 20.63
C THR A 125 -1.05 9.93 19.42
N MET A 126 -0.30 8.90 19.07
CA MET A 126 0.58 8.90 17.90
C MET A 126 0.68 7.50 17.31
N LYS A 127 0.49 7.38 16.00
CA LYS A 127 0.81 6.15 15.27
C LYS A 127 2.26 6.17 14.80
N PHE A 128 2.91 5.02 14.81
CA PHE A 128 4.20 4.86 14.15
C PHE A 128 4.37 3.50 13.49
N THR A 129 5.11 3.48 12.39
CA THR A 129 5.47 2.26 11.66
C THR A 129 6.95 1.98 11.85
N THR A 130 7.27 0.75 12.25
CA THR A 130 8.66 0.31 12.35
C THR A 130 9.27 0.06 10.98
N LYS A 131 10.60 0.14 10.88
CA LYS A 131 11.34 -0.23 9.67
C LYS A 131 10.91 -1.64 9.24
N SER A 132 10.59 -1.82 7.96
CA SER A 132 10.38 -3.14 7.39
C SER A 132 11.61 -4.02 7.63
N GLY A 133 11.43 -5.31 7.87
CA GLY A 133 12.53 -6.27 8.04
C GLY A 133 13.33 -6.49 6.75
N VAL A 134 12.84 -5.93 5.64
CA VAL A 134 13.60 -5.67 4.43
C VAL A 134 14.79 -4.77 4.81
N GLN A 135 15.97 -5.38 4.94
CA GLN A 135 17.21 -4.63 5.12
C GLN A 135 17.27 -3.56 4.02
N ALA A 136 17.24 -2.28 4.43
CA ALA A 136 17.45 -1.18 3.50
C ALA A 136 18.79 -1.45 2.80
N ILE A 137 18.76 -1.47 1.47
CA ILE A 137 19.93 -1.73 0.63
C ILE A 137 21.05 -0.80 1.11
N ASP A 138 22.22 -1.37 1.44
CA ASP A 138 23.39 -0.58 1.80
C ASP A 138 23.61 0.49 0.72
N PRO A 139 23.49 1.80 1.02
CA PRO A 139 23.60 2.84 0.00
C PRO A 139 24.96 2.86 -0.70
N SER A 140 25.99 2.21 -0.13
CA SER A 140 27.29 2.03 -0.77
C SER A 140 27.34 0.88 -1.79
N SER A 141 26.24 0.14 -1.97
CA SER A 141 26.15 -0.99 -2.91
C SER A 141 25.67 -0.61 -4.30
N TYR A 142 25.11 0.59 -4.48
CA TYR A 142 24.60 1.08 -5.75
C TYR A 142 24.91 2.56 -6.00
N SER A 143 24.69 3.00 -7.23
CA SER A 143 24.67 4.39 -7.64
C SER A 143 23.35 4.67 -8.36
N LEU A 144 22.71 5.77 -8.00
CA LEU A 144 21.52 6.26 -8.72
C LEU A 144 21.97 7.05 -9.96
N LEU A 145 21.25 6.85 -11.05
CA LEU A 145 21.51 7.48 -12.35
C LEU A 145 20.33 8.40 -12.67
N ASP A 146 20.61 9.59 -13.22
CA ASP A 146 19.61 10.49 -13.82
C ASP A 146 18.29 10.60 -13.03
N THR A 147 18.35 11.10 -11.80
CA THR A 147 17.18 11.31 -10.95
C THR A 147 16.31 12.45 -11.46
N HIS A 148 15.02 12.20 -11.59
CA HIS A 148 14.01 13.20 -11.95
C HIS A 148 12.84 13.17 -10.99
N THR A 149 12.15 14.29 -10.85
CA THR A 149 10.94 14.40 -10.04
C THR A 149 9.71 14.34 -10.95
N TYR A 150 8.71 13.57 -10.57
CA TYR A 150 7.48 13.40 -11.31
C TYR A 150 6.26 13.60 -10.41
N LYS A 151 5.20 14.13 -11.00
CA LYS A 151 3.88 14.24 -10.40
C LYS A 151 2.94 13.27 -11.11
N ILE A 152 2.50 12.24 -10.41
CA ILE A 152 1.50 11.28 -10.86
C ILE A 152 0.15 11.72 -10.31
N THR A 153 -0.83 11.91 -11.19
CA THR A 153 -2.19 12.28 -10.83
C THR A 153 -3.17 11.25 -11.36
N ASP A 154 -3.82 10.52 -10.45
CA ASP A 154 -4.95 9.66 -10.76
C ASP A 154 -6.24 10.45 -10.55
N THR A 155 -6.99 10.68 -11.63
CA THR A 155 -8.31 11.32 -11.58
C THR A 155 -9.40 10.27 -11.73
N LEU A 156 -10.16 10.06 -10.65
CA LEU A 156 -11.33 9.20 -10.62
C LEU A 156 -12.58 10.02 -10.91
N THR A 157 -13.39 9.59 -11.87
CA THR A 157 -14.66 10.24 -12.22
C THR A 157 -15.81 9.26 -12.05
N PHE A 158 -16.87 9.69 -11.39
CA PHE A 158 -18.09 8.91 -11.14
C PHE A 158 -19.32 9.63 -11.69
N THR A 159 -20.22 8.86 -12.30
CA THR A 159 -21.54 9.31 -12.76
C THR A 159 -22.59 8.29 -12.40
N SER A 160 -23.83 8.73 -12.14
CA SER A 160 -24.96 7.83 -11.96
C SER A 160 -26.21 8.40 -12.62
N ASP A 161 -27.05 7.51 -13.14
CA ASP A 161 -28.36 7.87 -13.70
C ASP A 161 -29.44 8.01 -12.60
N ASN A 162 -29.11 7.71 -11.34
CA ASN A 162 -30.02 7.80 -10.21
C ASN A 162 -29.35 8.52 -9.04
N ASP A 163 -30.17 9.15 -8.20
CA ASP A 163 -29.70 9.69 -6.92
C ASP A 163 -29.17 8.54 -6.04
N THR A 164 -27.88 8.57 -5.76
CA THR A 164 -27.15 7.43 -5.17
C THR A 164 -26.16 7.92 -4.13
N LYS A 165 -26.12 7.23 -2.97
CA LYS A 165 -25.00 7.37 -2.04
C LYS A 165 -23.76 6.72 -2.65
N LEU A 166 -22.68 7.48 -2.77
CA LEU A 166 -21.41 7.02 -3.31
C LEU A 166 -20.37 6.91 -2.19
N ASP A 167 -19.95 5.68 -1.91
CA ASP A 167 -18.80 5.40 -1.04
C ASP A 167 -17.60 5.00 -1.91
N VAL A 168 -16.58 5.85 -1.93
CA VAL A 168 -15.37 5.69 -2.74
C VAL A 168 -14.27 5.07 -1.90
N THR A 169 -13.66 4.01 -2.39
CA THR A 169 -12.39 3.49 -1.86
C THR A 169 -11.44 3.20 -3.02
N TYR A 170 -10.35 3.94 -3.08
CA TYR A 170 -9.31 3.77 -4.08
C TYR A 170 -7.98 3.43 -3.43
N ASN A 171 -7.34 2.36 -3.88
CA ASN A 171 -6.04 1.96 -3.38
C ASN A 171 -4.96 2.82 -4.05
N ILE A 172 -4.29 3.62 -3.23
CA ILE A 172 -3.17 4.47 -3.66
C ILE A 172 -1.90 3.63 -3.85
N GLY A 173 -1.87 2.44 -3.25
CA GLY A 173 -0.71 1.56 -3.22
C GLY A 173 0.21 1.83 -2.03
N SER A 174 1.44 1.35 -2.17
CA SER A 174 2.47 1.43 -1.14
C SER A 174 3.51 2.49 -1.49
N PRO A 175 4.05 3.23 -0.51
CA PRO A 175 5.33 3.90 -0.70
C PRO A 175 6.36 2.87 -1.17
N SER A 176 7.18 3.23 -2.15
CA SER A 176 8.27 2.36 -2.58
C SER A 176 9.29 2.20 -1.46
N ASP A 177 9.78 0.98 -1.27
CA ASP A 177 10.95 0.67 -0.46
C ASP A 177 12.20 0.39 -1.33
N SER A 178 12.11 0.58 -2.64
CA SER A 178 13.22 0.43 -3.59
C SER A 178 14.09 1.70 -3.59
N PRO A 179 15.43 1.58 -3.69
CA PRO A 179 16.34 2.72 -3.62
C PRO A 179 16.21 3.73 -4.77
N TYR A 180 15.66 3.30 -5.92
CA TYR A 180 15.56 4.10 -7.12
C TYR A 180 14.27 4.93 -7.20
N GLN A 181 13.40 4.83 -6.19
CA GLN A 181 12.21 5.66 -6.09
C GLN A 181 11.99 6.17 -4.66
N LYS A 182 11.64 7.44 -4.53
CA LYS A 182 11.29 8.07 -3.26
C LYS A 182 9.98 8.84 -3.38
N GLU A 183 9.03 8.59 -2.48
CA GLU A 183 7.84 9.42 -2.33
C GLU A 183 8.19 10.73 -1.62
N VAL A 184 7.92 11.87 -2.28
CA VAL A 184 8.16 13.22 -1.77
C VAL A 184 6.90 13.77 -1.12
N ASP A 185 5.75 13.57 -1.75
CA ASP A 185 4.48 14.12 -1.31
C ASP A 185 3.32 13.25 -1.78
N LEU A 186 2.23 13.24 -1.02
CA LEU A 186 0.99 12.54 -1.34
C LEU A 186 -0.19 13.42 -0.91
N LYS A 187 -1.07 13.74 -1.87
CA LYS A 187 -2.29 14.52 -1.64
C LYS A 187 -3.50 13.81 -2.21
N VAL A 188 -4.65 14.08 -1.62
CA VAL A 188 -5.96 13.72 -2.18
C VAL A 188 -6.82 14.98 -2.29
N ALA A 189 -7.71 14.99 -3.29
CA ALA A 189 -8.71 16.05 -3.47
C ALA A 189 -10.06 15.44 -3.87
N GLY A 190 -11.13 16.17 -3.57
CA GLY A 190 -12.52 15.75 -3.78
C GLY A 190 -13.35 15.90 -2.50
N ASP A 191 -14.66 15.93 -2.65
CA ASP A 191 -15.57 16.15 -1.52
C ASP A 191 -15.47 15.02 -0.49
N ASN A 192 -15.15 15.38 0.76
CA ASN A 192 -14.91 14.45 1.86
C ASN A 192 -13.81 13.41 1.56
N ALA A 193 -12.86 13.73 0.68
CA ALA A 193 -11.74 12.84 0.37
C ALA A 193 -10.70 12.87 1.47
N GLU A 194 -10.39 11.69 2.01
CA GLU A 194 -9.38 11.51 3.04
C GLU A 194 -8.42 10.39 2.66
N ILE A 195 -7.15 10.54 3.10
CA ILE A 195 -6.21 9.43 3.07
C ILE A 195 -6.45 8.60 4.33
N THR A 196 -6.93 7.38 4.14
CA THR A 196 -7.02 6.38 5.20
C THR A 196 -5.95 5.31 5.01
N SER A 197 -5.57 4.66 6.10
CA SER A 197 -4.59 3.57 6.08
C SER A 197 -5.14 2.43 6.92
N SER A 198 -5.25 1.24 6.32
CA SER A 198 -5.49 0.01 7.09
C SER A 198 -4.19 -0.51 7.73
N ASN A 199 -3.03 -0.17 7.16
CA ASN A 199 -1.67 -0.41 7.65
C ASN A 199 -0.66 0.42 6.83
N SER A 200 0.64 0.33 7.15
CA SER A 200 1.74 1.04 6.50
C SER A 200 1.96 0.75 5.00
N VAL A 201 1.33 -0.30 4.49
CA VAL A 201 1.58 -0.80 3.13
C VAL A 201 0.48 -0.39 2.17
N ASN A 202 -0.78 -0.25 2.61
CA ASN A 202 -1.90 0.05 1.71
C ASN A 202 -2.58 1.37 2.10
N LYS A 203 -2.09 2.48 1.52
CA LYS A 203 -2.76 3.78 1.61
C LYS A 203 -4.00 3.77 0.71
N LYS A 204 -5.09 4.35 1.18
CA LYS A 204 -6.34 4.44 0.44
C LYS A 204 -6.84 5.87 0.43
N LEU A 205 -7.42 6.29 -0.69
CA LEU A 205 -8.37 7.39 -0.70
C LEU A 205 -9.72 6.80 -0.30
N THR A 206 -10.37 7.40 0.68
CA THR A 206 -11.76 7.13 1.01
C THR A 206 -12.56 8.42 0.95
N ALA A 207 -13.77 8.34 0.41
CA ALA A 207 -14.72 9.44 0.43
C ALA A 207 -16.15 8.92 0.52
N SER A 208 -17.04 9.71 1.09
CA SER A 208 -18.47 9.44 1.08
C SER A 208 -19.21 10.70 0.65
N THR A 209 -20.07 10.57 -0.35
CA THR A 209 -20.87 11.68 -0.87
C THR A 209 -22.23 11.18 -1.37
N TYR A 210 -23.12 12.11 -1.70
CA TYR A 210 -24.39 11.83 -2.37
C TYR A 210 -24.32 12.39 -3.79
N LEU A 211 -24.46 11.52 -4.78
CA LEU A 211 -24.40 11.87 -6.19
C LEU A 211 -25.82 11.92 -6.74
N LYS A 212 -26.27 13.07 -7.26
CA LYS A 212 -27.59 13.15 -7.91
C LYS A 212 -27.54 12.56 -9.32
N ALA A 213 -28.69 12.15 -9.82
CA ALA A 213 -28.86 11.68 -11.19
C ALA A 213 -28.28 12.69 -12.21
N GLY A 214 -27.38 12.22 -13.07
CA GLY A 214 -26.71 13.02 -14.11
C GLY A 214 -25.53 13.87 -13.63
N GLU A 215 -25.26 13.95 -12.33
CA GLU A 215 -24.10 14.67 -11.81
C GLU A 215 -22.79 13.87 -11.99
N LYS A 216 -21.68 14.61 -12.00
CA LYS A 216 -20.32 14.07 -12.00
C LYS A 216 -19.67 14.38 -10.66
N SER A 217 -19.09 13.36 -10.02
CA SER A 217 -18.17 13.56 -8.90
C SER A 217 -16.76 13.16 -9.31
N GLN A 218 -15.77 13.93 -8.85
CA GLN A 218 -14.36 13.70 -9.16
C GLN A 218 -13.49 13.70 -7.92
N TYR A 219 -12.56 12.75 -7.91
CA TYR A 219 -11.56 12.60 -6.87
C TYR A 219 -10.19 12.52 -7.51
N GLN A 220 -9.18 13.09 -6.85
CA GLN A 220 -7.81 13.04 -7.33
C GLN A 220 -6.88 12.49 -6.25
N VAL A 221 -5.95 11.66 -6.68
CA VAL A 221 -4.76 11.28 -5.91
C VAL A 221 -3.55 11.82 -6.63
N THR A 222 -2.75 12.64 -5.94
CA THR A 222 -1.53 13.21 -6.50
C THR A 222 -0.33 12.75 -5.70
N ARG A 223 0.59 12.03 -6.35
CA ARG A 223 1.88 11.61 -5.80
C ARG A 223 2.99 12.42 -6.44
N THR A 224 3.84 13.04 -5.64
CA THR A 224 5.12 13.57 -6.11
C THR A 224 6.19 12.59 -5.73
N ILE A 225 6.94 12.09 -6.71
CA ILE A 225 7.97 11.08 -6.51
C ILE A 225 9.26 11.47 -7.21
N GLN A 226 10.39 11.05 -6.65
CA GLN A 226 11.68 11.06 -7.34
C GLN A 226 11.94 9.66 -7.87
N VAL A 227 12.29 9.54 -9.15
CA VAL A 227 12.61 8.28 -9.83
C VAL A 227 14.00 8.41 -10.44
N SER A 228 14.80 7.35 -10.35
CA SER A 228 16.17 7.28 -10.87
C SER A 228 16.37 5.98 -11.65
N GLY A 229 17.37 5.95 -12.53
CA GLY A 229 18.05 4.71 -12.87
C GLY A 229 18.86 4.20 -11.68
N ILE A 230 19.29 2.94 -11.73
CA ILE A 230 20.10 2.33 -10.69
C ILE A 230 21.12 1.37 -11.30
N LYS A 231 22.35 1.46 -10.81
CA LYS A 231 23.44 0.54 -11.10
C LYS A 231 24.07 0.04 -9.81
N TYR A 232 24.14 -1.27 -9.63
CA TYR A 232 24.84 -1.86 -8.49
C TYR A 232 26.35 -1.84 -8.75
N ILE A 233 27.10 -1.29 -7.80
CA ILE A 233 28.55 -1.11 -7.89
C ILE A 233 29.33 -2.19 -7.12
N LYS A 234 28.67 -2.88 -6.19
CA LYS A 234 29.21 -4.07 -5.54
C LYS A 234 28.85 -5.32 -6.35
N ASP A 235 29.69 -6.34 -6.23
CA ASP A 235 29.44 -7.65 -6.82
C ASP A 235 28.30 -8.37 -6.07
N LEU A 236 27.11 -8.35 -6.66
CA LEU A 236 25.90 -8.99 -6.11
C LEU A 236 26.06 -10.51 -5.92
N SER A 237 27.00 -11.16 -6.63
CA SER A 237 27.28 -12.58 -6.44
C SER A 237 27.96 -12.88 -5.09
N LYS A 238 28.47 -11.86 -4.38
CA LYS A 238 29.06 -12.01 -3.03
C LYS A 238 28.02 -12.09 -1.91
N THR A 239 26.75 -12.15 -2.25
CA THR A 239 25.69 -12.42 -1.29
C THR A 239 25.90 -13.76 -0.59
N SER A 240 25.58 -13.81 0.70
CA SER A 240 25.69 -15.03 1.51
C SER A 240 24.67 -16.10 1.11
N GLY A 241 23.50 -15.69 0.59
CA GLY A 241 22.35 -16.56 0.44
C GLY A 241 21.73 -17.03 1.77
N ASP A 242 22.14 -16.44 2.90
CA ASP A 242 21.56 -16.69 4.22
C ASP A 242 20.38 -15.77 4.47
N TYR A 243 19.17 -16.34 4.40
CA TYR A 243 17.92 -15.62 4.66
C TYR A 243 17.44 -15.71 6.11
N SER A 244 18.24 -16.23 7.04
CA SER A 244 17.84 -16.43 8.45
C SER A 244 17.35 -15.14 9.13
N ASN A 245 17.86 -13.99 8.71
CA ASN A 245 17.48 -12.67 9.23
C ASN A 245 16.41 -11.95 8.39
N PHE A 246 15.93 -12.56 7.31
CA PHE A 246 14.89 -11.97 6.47
C PHE A 246 13.49 -12.38 6.98
N SER A 247 12.85 -11.49 7.73
CA SER A 247 11.57 -11.78 8.40
C SER A 247 10.45 -12.22 7.46
N ASP A 248 10.48 -11.76 6.21
CA ASP A 248 9.43 -12.00 5.24
C ASP A 248 9.77 -13.16 4.29
N TYR A 249 10.82 -13.95 4.60
CA TYR A 249 11.28 -15.05 3.77
C TYR A 249 10.14 -15.95 3.31
N THR A 250 9.36 -16.50 4.25
CA THR A 250 8.23 -17.39 3.92
C THR A 250 7.25 -16.73 2.98
N LYS A 251 6.85 -15.47 3.23
CA LYS A 251 5.92 -14.73 2.37
C LYS A 251 6.41 -14.66 0.93
N TYR A 252 7.69 -14.35 0.75
CA TYR A 252 8.28 -14.13 -0.57
C TYR A 252 8.87 -15.38 -1.22
N THR A 253 8.78 -16.55 -0.58
CA THR A 253 9.09 -17.86 -1.18
C THR A 253 7.86 -18.75 -1.35
N SER A 254 6.75 -18.45 -0.66
CA SER A 254 5.51 -19.20 -0.81
C SER A 254 4.79 -18.90 -2.13
N ALA A 255 4.00 -19.86 -2.57
CA ALA A 255 3.08 -19.66 -3.68
C ALA A 255 2.01 -18.62 -3.32
N SER A 256 1.56 -17.88 -4.31
CA SER A 256 0.45 -16.92 -4.21
C SER A 256 -0.38 -16.97 -5.48
N ASP A 257 -1.44 -16.17 -5.56
CA ASP A 257 -2.20 -16.03 -6.81
C ASP A 257 -1.24 -15.75 -7.98
N LYS A 258 -1.41 -16.49 -9.07
CA LYS A 258 -0.59 -16.45 -10.30
C LYS A 258 0.91 -16.70 -10.18
N ILE A 259 1.42 -16.95 -8.97
CA ILE A 259 2.81 -17.33 -8.71
C ILE A 259 2.78 -18.74 -8.14
N GLU A 260 2.48 -19.72 -8.99
CA GLU A 260 2.24 -21.12 -8.59
C GLU A 260 3.56 -21.88 -8.31
N SER A 261 4.42 -21.33 -7.45
CA SER A 261 5.74 -21.88 -7.11
C SER A 261 5.71 -23.26 -6.45
N ASN A 262 4.55 -23.69 -5.96
CA ASN A 262 4.31 -25.03 -5.41
C ASN A 262 3.82 -26.05 -6.45
N ASN A 263 3.58 -25.63 -7.70
CA ASN A 263 3.17 -26.53 -8.77
C ASN A 263 4.35 -27.41 -9.22
N SER A 264 4.10 -28.71 -9.44
CA SER A 264 5.16 -29.65 -9.81
C SER A 264 5.91 -29.27 -11.09
N ALA A 265 5.23 -28.73 -12.10
CA ALA A 265 5.89 -28.33 -13.35
C ALA A 265 6.86 -27.14 -13.13
N ILE A 266 6.48 -26.19 -12.27
CA ILE A 266 7.34 -25.06 -11.90
C ILE A 266 8.52 -25.54 -11.06
N ILE A 267 8.28 -26.43 -10.09
CA ILE A 267 9.33 -27.03 -9.25
C ILE A 267 10.34 -27.80 -10.10
N ASP A 268 9.87 -28.62 -11.03
CA ASP A 268 10.72 -29.42 -11.90
C ASP A 268 11.55 -28.53 -12.83
N LYS A 269 10.93 -27.49 -13.41
CA LYS A 269 11.66 -26.51 -14.22
C LYS A 269 12.68 -25.72 -13.41
N SER A 270 12.35 -25.33 -12.19
CA SER A 270 13.25 -24.65 -11.27
C SER A 270 14.47 -25.52 -10.93
N LYS A 271 14.26 -26.81 -10.61
CA LYS A 271 15.34 -27.77 -10.38
C LYS A 271 16.22 -27.98 -11.62
N GLU A 272 15.61 -28.08 -12.80
CA GLU A 272 16.33 -28.20 -14.08
C GLU A 272 17.22 -26.98 -14.32
N LEU A 273 16.66 -25.77 -14.22
CA LEU A 273 17.37 -24.52 -14.51
C LEU A 273 18.51 -24.25 -13.53
N PHE A 274 18.35 -24.62 -12.26
CA PHE A 274 19.30 -24.29 -11.20
C PHE A 274 20.16 -25.47 -10.76
N ALA A 275 20.21 -26.56 -11.53
CA ALA A 275 21.07 -27.70 -11.24
C ALA A 275 22.54 -27.25 -11.09
N GLY A 276 23.11 -27.47 -9.89
CA GLY A 276 24.49 -27.07 -9.57
C GLY A 276 24.69 -25.57 -9.30
N ILE A 277 23.62 -24.78 -9.19
CA ILE A 277 23.67 -23.35 -8.88
C ILE A 277 23.07 -23.13 -7.50
N ASP A 278 23.91 -22.87 -6.50
CA ASP A 278 23.44 -22.54 -5.14
C ASP A 278 23.23 -21.04 -4.95
N ASN A 279 24.10 -20.24 -5.57
CA ASN A 279 24.13 -18.79 -5.38
C ASN A 279 22.84 -18.12 -5.91
N PRO A 280 22.10 -17.37 -5.07
CA PRO A 280 20.80 -16.82 -5.45
C PRO A 280 20.88 -15.77 -6.57
N TYR A 281 21.96 -15.01 -6.67
CA TYR A 281 22.16 -14.08 -7.78
C TYR A 281 22.28 -14.82 -9.12
N TYR A 282 23.02 -15.93 -9.16
CA TYR A 282 23.13 -16.74 -10.38
C TYR A 282 21.84 -17.48 -10.72
N LYS A 283 21.04 -17.90 -9.72
CA LYS A 283 19.67 -18.40 -9.95
C LYS A 283 18.79 -17.31 -10.59
N ALA A 284 18.80 -16.10 -10.04
CA ALA A 284 18.07 -14.95 -10.59
C ALA A 284 18.48 -14.64 -12.03
N LYS A 285 19.79 -14.59 -12.31
CA LYS A 285 20.31 -14.37 -13.66
C LYS A 285 19.84 -15.47 -14.62
N LYS A 286 19.88 -16.73 -14.20
CA LYS A 286 19.46 -17.87 -15.03
C LYS A 286 17.95 -17.88 -15.28
N ALA A 287 17.14 -17.52 -14.28
CA ALA A 287 15.71 -17.36 -14.42
C ALA A 287 15.38 -16.23 -15.40
N TYR A 288 16.06 -15.09 -15.27
CA TYR A 288 15.92 -13.95 -16.17
C TYR A 288 16.23 -14.34 -17.62
N GLU A 289 17.38 -14.94 -17.87
CA GLU A 289 17.78 -15.44 -19.19
C GLU A 289 16.74 -16.41 -19.77
N PHE A 290 16.23 -17.34 -18.97
CA PHE A 290 15.22 -18.29 -19.40
C PHE A 290 13.93 -17.58 -19.80
N VAL A 291 13.34 -16.77 -18.91
CA VAL A 291 12.07 -16.08 -19.19
C VAL A 291 12.21 -15.13 -20.38
N ASN A 292 13.29 -14.33 -20.40
CA ASN A 292 13.55 -13.34 -21.45
C ASN A 292 13.88 -13.97 -22.82
N SER A 293 14.23 -15.25 -22.90
CA SER A 293 14.41 -15.96 -24.17
C SER A 293 13.24 -16.88 -24.53
N TYR A 294 12.52 -17.40 -23.54
CA TYR A 294 11.46 -18.39 -23.70
C TYR A 294 10.12 -17.77 -24.06
N MET A 295 9.73 -16.69 -23.38
CA MET A 295 8.39 -16.13 -23.46
C MET A 295 8.16 -15.31 -24.73
N ASN A 296 6.93 -15.25 -25.23
CA ASN A 296 6.53 -14.42 -26.36
C ASN A 296 5.37 -13.52 -25.93
N TYR A 297 5.46 -12.24 -26.27
CA TYR A 297 4.45 -11.27 -25.85
C TYR A 297 3.14 -11.51 -26.61
N ASP A 298 2.04 -11.78 -25.89
CA ASP A 298 0.73 -12.12 -26.48
C ASP A 298 -0.42 -11.58 -25.62
N GLN A 299 -1.07 -10.51 -26.10
CA GLN A 299 -2.22 -9.88 -25.45
C GLN A 299 -3.45 -10.80 -25.36
N ASN A 300 -3.56 -11.82 -26.22
CA ASN A 300 -4.66 -12.79 -26.15
C ASN A 300 -4.46 -13.83 -25.03
N ASN A 301 -3.23 -13.92 -24.49
CA ASN A 301 -2.87 -14.82 -23.41
C ASN A 301 -2.50 -14.09 -22.11
N LYS A 302 -3.01 -12.87 -21.92
CA LYS A 302 -2.67 -12.03 -20.78
C LYS A 302 -3.17 -12.58 -19.43
N ASN A 303 -2.36 -12.41 -18.39
CA ASN A 303 -2.72 -12.48 -16.98
C ASN A 303 -3.26 -13.84 -16.53
N LYS A 304 -2.63 -14.93 -17.01
CA LYS A 304 -3.01 -16.32 -16.75
C LYS A 304 -2.08 -17.04 -15.77
N GLY A 305 -1.03 -16.37 -15.26
CA GLY A 305 -0.18 -16.91 -14.21
C GLY A 305 1.06 -17.64 -14.71
N ALA A 306 2.01 -17.84 -13.79
CA ALA A 306 3.31 -18.46 -14.05
C ALA A 306 3.20 -19.86 -14.65
N LEU A 307 2.26 -20.67 -14.19
CA LEU A 307 2.05 -22.02 -14.74
C LEU A 307 1.64 -21.95 -16.22
N ASN A 308 0.71 -21.05 -16.57
CA ASN A 308 0.28 -20.90 -17.96
C ASN A 308 1.41 -20.35 -18.83
N ALA A 309 2.16 -19.37 -18.33
CA ALA A 309 3.34 -18.81 -18.98
C ALA A 309 4.37 -19.92 -19.28
N LEU A 310 4.67 -20.78 -18.31
CA LEU A 310 5.59 -21.91 -18.50
C LEU A 310 5.08 -22.91 -19.54
N GLN A 311 3.78 -23.20 -19.59
CA GLN A 311 3.22 -24.21 -20.50
C GLN A 311 3.08 -23.71 -21.93
N THR A 312 2.78 -22.42 -22.10
CA THR A 312 2.41 -21.84 -23.39
C THR A 312 3.51 -20.99 -24.01
N SER A 313 4.52 -20.58 -23.24
CA SER A 313 5.52 -19.59 -23.62
C SER A 313 4.94 -18.25 -24.05
N LYS A 314 3.76 -17.88 -23.55
CA LYS A 314 2.99 -16.70 -23.99
C LYS A 314 2.41 -15.94 -22.83
N GLY A 315 2.36 -14.61 -22.93
CA GLY A 315 1.71 -13.75 -21.93
C GLY A 315 2.11 -12.28 -22.09
N VAL A 316 1.80 -11.48 -21.08
CA VAL A 316 2.18 -10.05 -21.00
C VAL A 316 3.13 -9.80 -19.83
N CYS A 317 3.46 -8.55 -19.53
CA CYS A 317 4.44 -8.20 -18.49
C CYS A 317 4.19 -8.86 -17.13
N GLU A 318 2.92 -9.01 -16.73
CA GLU A 318 2.54 -9.76 -15.53
C GLU A 318 3.00 -11.22 -15.60
N ASP A 319 2.66 -11.95 -16.67
CA ASP A 319 2.97 -13.38 -16.83
C ASP A 319 4.49 -13.65 -16.88
N TYR A 320 5.26 -12.74 -17.49
CA TYR A 320 6.72 -12.82 -17.50
C TYR A 320 7.29 -12.68 -16.09
N SER A 321 6.80 -11.70 -15.35
CA SER A 321 7.24 -11.39 -13.99
C SER A 321 6.84 -12.49 -13.01
N GLU A 322 5.62 -13.00 -13.16
CA GLU A 322 5.06 -14.11 -12.39
C GLU A 322 5.85 -15.39 -12.62
N LEU A 323 6.19 -15.74 -13.87
CA LEU A 323 7.02 -16.89 -14.17
C LEU A 323 8.44 -16.76 -13.58
N PHE A 324 9.06 -15.59 -13.73
CA PHE A 324 10.36 -15.31 -13.12
C PHE A 324 10.32 -15.51 -11.60
N ALA A 325 9.33 -14.91 -10.93
CA ALA A 325 9.16 -15.03 -9.49
C ALA A 325 8.88 -16.48 -9.07
N ALA A 326 7.99 -17.19 -9.76
CA ALA A 326 7.60 -18.56 -9.41
C ALA A 326 8.79 -19.52 -9.46
N LEU A 327 9.66 -19.40 -10.47
CA LEU A 327 10.88 -20.20 -10.59
C LEU A 327 11.83 -19.97 -9.42
N LEU A 328 12.05 -18.70 -9.04
CA LEU A 328 12.91 -18.33 -7.90
C LEU A 328 12.33 -18.79 -6.56
N ARG A 329 11.03 -18.53 -6.33
CA ARG A 329 10.31 -18.95 -5.13
C ARG A 329 10.37 -20.47 -4.93
N ALA A 330 10.20 -21.25 -6.00
CA ALA A 330 10.32 -22.71 -5.99
C ALA A 330 11.73 -23.21 -5.61
N SER A 331 12.76 -22.35 -5.77
CA SER A 331 14.16 -22.65 -5.41
C SER A 331 14.60 -22.07 -4.06
N GLY A 332 13.69 -21.45 -3.31
CA GLY A 332 13.97 -20.80 -2.03
C GLY A 332 14.58 -19.39 -2.14
N VAL A 333 14.57 -18.77 -3.32
CA VAL A 333 15.00 -17.38 -3.48
C VAL A 333 13.78 -16.47 -3.37
N PRO A 334 13.74 -15.52 -2.41
CA PRO A 334 12.60 -14.63 -2.28
C PRO A 334 12.45 -13.72 -3.50
N ALA A 335 11.25 -13.64 -4.05
CA ALA A 335 10.91 -12.80 -5.19
C ALA A 335 9.54 -12.15 -5.00
N ARG A 336 9.35 -10.95 -5.54
CA ARG A 336 8.07 -10.22 -5.50
C ARG A 336 7.76 -9.59 -6.85
N ILE A 337 6.47 -9.38 -7.11
CA ILE A 337 6.00 -8.62 -8.25
C ILE A 337 5.95 -7.15 -7.87
N VAL A 338 6.36 -6.30 -8.80
CA VAL A 338 6.28 -4.85 -8.70
C VAL A 338 5.33 -4.36 -9.78
N THR A 339 4.46 -3.42 -9.45
CA THR A 339 3.51 -2.85 -10.40
C THR A 339 3.62 -1.34 -10.43
N GLY A 340 3.35 -0.77 -11.60
CA GLY A 340 3.23 0.67 -11.76
C GLY A 340 3.30 1.04 -13.23
N TYR A 341 4.29 1.83 -13.62
CA TYR A 341 4.41 2.34 -14.98
C TYR A 341 5.82 2.20 -15.53
N TRP A 342 5.94 1.91 -16.83
CA TRP A 342 7.20 1.97 -17.56
C TRP A 342 7.10 2.98 -18.70
N ILE A 343 7.76 4.12 -18.54
CA ILE A 343 7.71 5.24 -19.47
C ILE A 343 9.12 5.68 -19.80
N ASP A 344 9.49 5.62 -21.08
CA ASP A 344 10.75 6.19 -21.55
C ASP A 344 10.67 7.74 -21.69
N GLY A 345 11.81 8.39 -21.88
CA GLY A 345 11.86 9.84 -22.02
C GLY A 345 11.18 10.39 -23.29
N GLU A 346 11.05 9.58 -24.34
CA GLU A 346 10.50 9.98 -25.63
C GLU A 346 8.96 10.05 -25.61
N ASN A 347 8.34 9.29 -24.71
CA ASN A 347 6.89 9.23 -24.51
C ASN A 347 6.29 10.45 -23.77
N PHE A 348 7.12 11.38 -23.29
CA PHE A 348 6.65 12.60 -22.66
C PHE A 348 6.43 13.70 -23.71
N ASN A 349 5.17 14.05 -23.98
CA ASN A 349 4.84 15.22 -24.79
C ASN A 349 4.72 16.45 -23.89
N SER A 350 5.61 17.42 -24.06
CA SER A 350 5.62 18.65 -23.23
C SER A 350 5.66 18.31 -21.73
N ASN A 351 6.51 17.33 -21.36
CA ASN A 351 6.65 16.77 -20.01
C ASN A 351 5.43 16.03 -19.45
N ILE A 352 4.42 15.69 -20.26
CA ILE A 352 3.23 14.97 -19.80
C ILE A 352 3.06 13.65 -20.58
N ALA A 353 2.71 12.59 -19.87
CA ALA A 353 2.34 11.28 -20.43
C ALA A 353 1.03 10.76 -19.81
N SER A 354 0.25 10.03 -20.60
CA SER A 354 -0.94 9.30 -20.10
C SER A 354 -0.51 7.96 -19.52
N GLY A 355 -0.44 7.85 -18.19
CA GLY A 355 0.01 6.63 -17.51
C GLY A 355 -0.85 5.39 -17.83
N ASN A 356 -2.10 5.57 -18.26
CA ASN A 356 -2.99 4.47 -18.62
C ASN A 356 -2.42 3.54 -19.71
N ASN A 357 -1.62 4.09 -20.63
CA ASN A 357 -1.03 3.32 -21.73
C ASN A 357 0.30 2.65 -21.38
N TYR A 358 0.85 2.98 -20.22
CA TYR A 358 2.19 2.57 -19.81
C TYR A 358 2.18 1.78 -18.50
N ARG A 359 1.02 1.25 -18.12
CA ARG A 359 0.92 0.33 -16.98
C ARG A 359 1.84 -0.85 -17.24
N HIS A 360 2.59 -1.23 -16.23
CA HIS A 360 3.61 -2.26 -16.36
C HIS A 360 3.79 -3.04 -15.06
N ALA A 361 4.29 -4.26 -15.19
CA ALA A 361 4.65 -5.13 -14.07
C ALA A 361 6.01 -5.76 -14.34
N TRP A 362 6.82 -5.85 -13.28
CA TRP A 362 8.14 -6.48 -13.30
C TRP A 362 8.36 -7.27 -12.01
N ALA A 363 9.55 -7.84 -11.84
CA ALA A 363 9.90 -8.57 -10.64
C ALA A 363 11.07 -7.92 -9.89
N GLU A 364 11.13 -8.19 -8.59
CA GLU A 364 12.33 -7.99 -7.79
C GLU A 364 12.66 -9.31 -7.07
N TYR A 365 13.95 -9.54 -6.85
CA TYR A 365 14.45 -10.68 -6.08
C TYR A 365 15.31 -10.19 -4.92
N TYR A 366 15.23 -10.87 -3.78
CA TYR A 366 15.93 -10.44 -2.57
C TYR A 366 17.28 -11.13 -2.48
N LEU A 367 18.34 -10.34 -2.30
CA LEU A 367 19.66 -10.84 -1.93
C LEU A 367 19.98 -10.39 -0.51
N PRO A 368 20.41 -11.29 0.39
CA PRO A 368 21.01 -10.90 1.65
C PRO A 368 22.12 -9.87 1.42
N GLU A 369 22.33 -8.98 2.38
CA GLU A 369 23.28 -7.85 2.31
C GLU A 369 22.94 -6.74 1.29
N PHE A 370 22.18 -7.04 0.22
CA PHE A 370 21.86 -6.09 -0.86
C PHE A 370 20.37 -5.73 -0.96
N GLY A 371 19.46 -6.45 -0.33
CA GLY A 371 18.02 -6.19 -0.37
C GLY A 371 17.35 -6.54 -1.71
N TRP A 372 16.29 -5.79 -2.08
CA TRP A 372 15.50 -6.03 -3.29
C TRP A 372 16.18 -5.53 -4.55
N ILE A 373 16.45 -6.45 -5.48
CA ILE A 373 17.12 -6.19 -6.75
C ILE A 373 16.11 -6.31 -7.89
N ILE A 374 16.07 -5.33 -8.77
CA ILE A 374 15.17 -5.31 -9.92
C ILE A 374 15.53 -6.37 -10.98
N ALA A 375 14.50 -6.97 -11.57
CA ALA A 375 14.57 -7.76 -12.79
C ALA A 375 13.33 -7.50 -13.65
N GLU A 376 13.54 -6.94 -14.84
CA GLU A 376 12.49 -6.67 -15.83
C GLU A 376 12.62 -7.62 -17.04
N PRO A 377 12.01 -8.81 -16.99
CA PRO A 377 12.20 -9.85 -18.01
C PRO A 377 11.47 -9.61 -19.34
N THR A 378 10.60 -8.59 -19.43
CA THR A 378 9.72 -8.36 -20.59
C THR A 378 10.44 -7.65 -21.73
N ASN A 379 11.50 -6.89 -21.48
CA ASN A 379 12.20 -6.16 -22.54
C ASN A 379 12.94 -7.13 -23.48
N LEU A 380 12.51 -7.23 -24.73
CA LEU A 380 13.11 -8.13 -25.71
C LEU A 380 14.04 -7.37 -26.65
N TYR A 381 15.30 -7.81 -26.71
CA TYR A 381 16.30 -7.24 -27.60
C TYR A 381 16.62 -8.18 -28.76
N TYR A 382 16.77 -7.62 -29.95
CA TYR A 382 17.14 -8.34 -31.16
C TYR A 382 18.40 -7.71 -31.75
N TYR A 383 19.43 -8.54 -31.96
CA TYR A 383 20.66 -8.16 -32.65
C TYR A 383 20.81 -9.02 -33.89
N ASP A 384 20.93 -8.38 -35.05
CA ASP A 384 21.04 -9.05 -36.36
C ASP A 384 19.92 -10.10 -36.58
N GLY A 385 18.68 -9.71 -36.26
CA GLY A 385 17.49 -10.58 -36.38
C GLY A 385 17.38 -11.69 -35.32
N ASN A 386 18.38 -11.86 -34.45
CA ASN A 386 18.39 -12.90 -33.42
C ASN A 386 18.04 -12.33 -32.05
N ARG A 387 17.12 -13.00 -31.34
CA ARG A 387 16.78 -12.66 -29.96
C ARG A 387 18.00 -12.82 -29.08
N THR A 388 18.38 -11.76 -28.39
CA THR A 388 19.52 -11.71 -27.48
C THR A 388 19.03 -11.24 -26.11
N ILE A 389 19.62 -11.78 -25.04
CA ILE A 389 19.27 -11.39 -23.68
C ILE A 389 19.66 -9.93 -23.45
N ASP A 390 18.70 -9.12 -22.99
CA ASP A 390 18.98 -7.74 -22.60
C ASP A 390 19.36 -7.67 -21.12
N TYR A 391 20.64 -7.51 -20.81
CA TYR A 391 21.09 -7.35 -19.42
C TYR A 391 20.90 -5.92 -18.87
N GLY A 392 20.46 -4.97 -19.69
CA GLY A 392 20.19 -3.58 -19.26
C GLY A 392 19.09 -3.47 -18.20
N TYR A 393 18.24 -4.50 -18.10
CA TYR A 393 17.07 -4.60 -17.22
C TYR A 393 17.18 -5.73 -16.16
N PHE A 394 18.34 -6.39 -16.08
CA PHE A 394 18.65 -7.34 -15.02
C PHE A 394 19.60 -6.69 -14.00
N SER A 395 19.13 -6.49 -12.77
CA SER A 395 19.88 -5.81 -11.70
C SER A 395 20.37 -4.43 -12.11
N ASN A 396 19.65 -3.74 -13.00
CA ASN A 396 20.04 -2.45 -13.52
C ASN A 396 18.81 -1.74 -14.10
N LEU A 397 18.82 -0.41 -14.01
CA LEU A 397 17.96 0.47 -14.80
C LEU A 397 18.84 1.62 -15.31
N SER A 398 18.87 1.81 -16.64
CA SER A 398 19.68 2.85 -17.27
C SER A 398 19.19 4.27 -16.98
N GLY A 399 17.92 4.44 -16.61
CA GLY A 399 17.33 5.75 -16.36
C GLY A 399 16.02 5.68 -15.58
N PRO A 400 15.39 6.84 -15.31
CA PRO A 400 14.23 7.00 -14.45
C PRO A 400 12.91 6.63 -15.15
N THR A 401 12.83 5.40 -15.65
CA THR A 401 11.72 4.96 -16.52
C THR A 401 10.71 4.05 -15.82
N HIS A 402 11.06 3.50 -14.65
CA HIS A 402 10.23 2.54 -13.91
C HIS A 402 9.65 3.18 -12.65
N PHE A 403 8.33 3.36 -12.64
CA PHE A 403 7.58 4.06 -11.62
C PHE A 403 6.83 3.01 -10.78
N ILE A 404 7.13 2.92 -9.49
CA ILE A 404 6.50 1.96 -8.58
C ILE A 404 5.21 2.54 -8.01
N SER A 405 4.12 1.78 -8.19
CA SER A 405 2.82 2.01 -7.56
C SER A 405 2.53 1.00 -6.45
N GLY A 406 3.10 -0.21 -6.49
CA GLY A 406 2.97 -1.17 -5.41
C GLY A 406 3.69 -2.50 -5.65
N TYR A 407 3.48 -3.45 -4.72
CA TYR A 407 4.11 -4.76 -4.70
C TYR A 407 3.10 -5.88 -4.41
N ASP A 408 3.25 -7.03 -5.08
CA ASP A 408 2.51 -8.33 -5.00
C ASP A 408 0.97 -8.30 -5.01
N THR A 409 0.35 -7.29 -4.41
CA THR A 409 -1.06 -7.25 -4.04
C THR A 409 -1.58 -5.82 -3.98
N ALA A 410 -1.17 -4.93 -4.88
CA ALA A 410 -1.85 -3.64 -5.06
C ALA A 410 -3.27 -3.80 -5.69
N GLY A 411 -3.95 -4.91 -5.38
CA GLY A 411 -5.39 -5.06 -5.42
C GLY A 411 -5.95 -5.52 -6.76
N GLU A 412 -7.11 -6.15 -6.80
CA GLU A 412 -7.65 -6.75 -8.03
C GLU A 412 -8.71 -5.86 -8.69
N ASP A 413 -8.63 -5.69 -10.01
CA ASP A 413 -9.68 -5.15 -10.86
C ASP A 413 -10.62 -6.26 -11.34
N LYS A 414 -11.82 -5.92 -11.86
CA LYS A 414 -12.78 -6.89 -12.43
C LYS A 414 -12.21 -7.76 -13.57
N ASP A 415 -11.08 -7.35 -14.14
CA ASP A 415 -10.33 -8.06 -15.18
C ASP A 415 -9.10 -8.83 -14.62
N ASN A 416 -9.03 -9.07 -13.31
CA ASN A 416 -7.90 -9.69 -12.60
C ASN A 416 -6.54 -9.01 -12.86
N THR A 417 -6.53 -7.68 -13.01
CA THR A 417 -5.29 -6.86 -13.03
C THR A 417 -5.00 -6.29 -11.64
N ILE A 418 -3.73 -5.99 -11.34
CA ILE A 418 -3.21 -5.64 -10.00
C ILE A 418 -3.54 -4.17 -9.59
N TYR A 419 -4.79 -3.71 -9.82
CA TYR A 419 -5.33 -2.48 -9.20
C TYR A 419 -6.68 -2.71 -8.50
N SER A 420 -6.75 -2.63 -7.16
CA SER A 420 -8.05 -2.75 -6.46
C SER A 420 -8.88 -1.48 -6.62
N ARG A 421 -10.09 -1.65 -7.13
CA ARG A 421 -11.14 -0.63 -7.14
C ARG A 421 -12.31 -1.11 -6.27
N TYR A 422 -12.73 -0.33 -5.29
CA TYR A 422 -13.96 -0.63 -4.55
C TYR A 422 -14.88 0.59 -4.49
N PHE A 423 -16.05 0.46 -5.11
CA PHE A 423 -17.09 1.47 -5.09
C PHE A 423 -18.41 0.79 -4.73
N GLN A 424 -19.13 1.32 -3.74
CA GLN A 424 -20.51 0.92 -3.46
C GLN A 424 -21.48 1.98 -4.01
N GLY A 425 -22.40 1.51 -4.85
CA GLY A 425 -23.47 2.29 -5.45
C GLY A 425 -24.07 1.50 -6.61
N SER A 426 -25.36 1.15 -6.52
CA SER A 426 -26.07 0.57 -7.67
C SER A 426 -26.10 1.60 -8.80
N ASN A 427 -25.84 1.18 -10.04
CA ASN A 427 -25.92 2.04 -11.24
C ASN A 427 -24.95 3.24 -11.25
N VAL A 428 -23.74 3.08 -10.68
CA VAL A 428 -22.65 4.07 -10.79
C VAL A 428 -21.67 3.61 -11.88
N SER A 429 -21.41 4.49 -12.85
CA SER A 429 -20.31 4.36 -13.81
C SER A 429 -19.06 5.06 -13.30
N SER A 430 -17.88 4.51 -13.59
CA SER A 430 -16.61 5.10 -13.16
C SER A 430 -15.53 5.03 -14.23
N SER A 431 -14.60 5.98 -14.21
CA SER A 431 -13.38 5.97 -15.02
C SER A 431 -12.18 6.50 -14.21
N ILE A 432 -10.98 6.09 -14.61
CA ILE A 432 -9.73 6.55 -14.02
C ILE A 432 -8.80 7.01 -15.14
N GLN A 433 -8.25 8.20 -14.97
CA GLN A 433 -7.22 8.75 -15.85
C GLN A 433 -5.96 9.02 -15.05
N THR A 434 -4.87 8.31 -15.35
CA THR A 434 -3.56 8.60 -14.81
C THR A 434 -2.82 9.56 -15.73
N GLN A 435 -2.36 10.68 -15.18
CA GLN A 435 -1.43 11.60 -15.83
C GLN A 435 -0.10 11.61 -15.09
N ILE A 436 1.01 11.53 -15.82
CA ILE A 436 2.36 11.60 -15.27
C ILE A 436 3.04 12.82 -15.87
N GLU A 437 3.47 13.74 -15.00
CA GLU A 437 4.14 14.98 -15.38
C GLU A 437 5.57 14.96 -14.86
N LYS A 438 6.55 15.19 -15.74
CA LYS A 438 7.95 15.41 -15.36
C LYS A 438 8.10 16.84 -14.85
N LEU A 439 8.46 16.99 -13.59
CA LEU A 439 8.71 18.30 -12.96
C LEU A 439 10.15 18.74 -13.24
N ASN A 440 10.32 20.03 -13.52
CA ASN A 440 11.62 20.65 -13.80
C ASN A 440 12.42 20.92 -12.52
#